data_AF-A0A959NQU9-F1
#
_entry.id   AF-A0A959NQU9-F1
#
_cell.length_a   1.000
_cell.length_b   1.000
_cell.length_c   1.000
_cell.angle_alpha   90.00
_cell.angle_beta   90.00
_cell.angle_gamma   90.00
#
_symmetry.space_group_name_H-M   'P 1'
#
loop_
_entity.id
_entity.type
_entity.pdbx_description
1 polymer ?
#
loop_
_entity_poly.entity_id
_entity_poly.type
_entity_poly.pdbx_seq_one_letter_code
_entity_poly.pdbx_strand_id
1 'polypeptide(L)'
;MSNFLLTQINIYPVKSLPGISLKESFVEERGLKYDRRWMIVNAENVFITQRNFPNMVFINIEIDGDNLVFTHKKKNLEELKIPISSSPKDEIKVHVWDDICLANVY
;
A
#
# COMPACT_ATOMS: atom_id res chain seq x y z
N MET A 1 -7.14 32.18 -18.10
CA MET A 1 -6.61 30.86 -17.67
C MET A 1 -7.07 30.63 -16.24
N SER A 2 -7.66 29.48 -15.95
CA SER A 2 -7.99 29.11 -14.58
C SER A 2 -6.70 28.81 -13.83
N ASN A 3 -6.48 29.46 -12.68
CA ASN A 3 -5.31 29.22 -11.86
C ASN A 3 -5.60 28.03 -10.94
N PHE A 4 -4.90 26.91 -11.12
CA PHE A 4 -5.03 25.74 -10.27
C PHE A 4 -3.86 25.70 -9.29
N LEU A 5 -4.17 25.60 -8.01
CA LEU A 5 -3.18 25.44 -6.94
C LEU A 5 -3.23 24.01 -6.42
N LEU A 6 -2.08 23.32 -6.44
CA LEU A 6 -1.95 22.02 -5.79
C LEU A 6 -1.89 22.23 -4.27
N THR A 7 -2.89 21.72 -3.55
CA THR A 7 -2.97 21.87 -2.09
C THR A 7 -2.30 20.73 -1.34
N GLN A 8 -2.35 19.50 -1.88
CA GLN A 8 -1.81 18.30 -1.24
C GLN A 8 -1.42 17.23 -2.26
N ILE A 9 -0.44 16.41 -1.90
CA ILE A 9 -0.08 15.17 -2.59
C ILE A 9 -0.31 14.03 -1.61
N ASN A 10 -1.08 13.02 -2.01
CA ASN A 10 -1.37 11.87 -1.17
C ASN A 10 -1.10 10.58 -1.94
N ILE A 11 -0.41 9.64 -1.29
CA ILE A 11 -0.25 8.28 -1.79
C ILE A 11 -0.90 7.29 -0.83
N TYR A 12 -1.26 6.12 -1.33
CA TYR A 12 -1.87 5.04 -0.57
C TYR A 12 -1.13 3.76 -0.95
N PRO A 13 0.01 3.48 -0.28
CA PRO A 13 0.92 2.45 -0.77
C PRO A 13 0.27 1.08 -0.85
N VAL A 14 -0.48 0.72 0.18
CA VAL A 14 -1.20 -0.55 0.27
C VAL A 14 -2.70 -0.32 0.05
N LYS A 15 -3.29 -1.11 -0.84
CA LYS A 15 -4.72 -1.09 -1.14
C LYS A 15 -5.55 -1.21 0.15
N SER A 16 -6.49 -0.29 0.31
CA SER A 16 -7.40 -0.22 1.46
C SER A 16 -6.75 0.14 2.80
N LEU A 17 -5.52 0.66 2.83
CA LEU A 17 -4.94 1.25 4.04
C LEU A 17 -4.99 2.79 3.99
N PRO A 18 -4.78 3.48 5.13
CA PRO A 18 -4.69 4.94 5.17
C PRO A 18 -3.61 5.49 4.24
N GLY A 19 -3.86 6.69 3.70
CA GLY A 19 -2.90 7.38 2.85
C GLY A 19 -1.81 8.11 3.64
N ILE A 20 -0.73 8.45 2.94
CA ILE A 20 0.41 9.24 3.40
C ILE A 20 0.40 10.56 2.64
N SER A 21 0.39 11.68 3.38
CA SER A 21 0.53 13.01 2.79
C SER A 21 2.01 13.30 2.53
N LEU A 22 2.31 13.81 1.34
CA LEU A 22 3.67 14.11 0.89
C LEU A 22 3.82 15.60 0.56
N LYS A 23 5.06 16.08 0.63
CA LYS A 23 5.44 17.41 0.12
C LYS A 23 5.72 17.38 -1.38
N GLU A 24 6.22 16.26 -1.87
CA GLU A 24 6.59 16.02 -3.26
C GLU A 24 6.55 14.52 -3.55
N SER A 25 6.49 14.14 -4.83
CA SER A 25 6.59 12.75 -5.26
C SER A 25 7.10 12.66 -6.69
N PHE A 26 7.79 11.57 -7.01
CA PHE A 26 8.15 11.25 -8.38
C PHE A 26 6.91 10.74 -9.13
N VAL A 27 6.72 11.22 -10.35
CA VAL A 27 5.70 10.69 -11.26
C VAL A 27 6.33 9.56 -12.05
N GLU A 28 5.75 8.37 -11.95
CA GLU A 28 6.14 7.18 -12.71
C GLU A 28 5.04 6.82 -13.72
N GLU A 29 5.33 5.88 -14.61
CA GLU A 29 4.38 5.40 -15.62
C GLU A 29 3.04 4.93 -15.01
N ARG A 30 3.10 4.31 -13.82
CA ARG A 30 1.92 3.81 -13.08
C ARG A 30 1.36 4.82 -12.07
N GLY A 31 1.71 6.11 -12.18
CA GLY A 31 1.30 7.17 -11.25
C GLY A 31 2.40 7.54 -10.24
N LEU A 32 2.02 8.20 -9.15
CA LEU A 32 2.98 8.63 -8.12
C LEU A 32 3.77 7.44 -7.56
N LYS A 33 5.05 7.67 -7.28
CA LYS A 33 5.93 6.66 -6.69
C LYS A 33 5.31 6.09 -5.42
N TYR A 34 5.33 4.77 -5.32
CA TYR A 34 4.73 3.97 -4.26
C TYR A 34 3.20 3.96 -4.17
N ASP A 35 2.47 4.69 -5.01
CA ASP A 35 1.02 4.72 -4.93
C ASP A 35 0.38 3.41 -5.44
N ARG A 36 -0.43 2.75 -4.60
CA ARG A 36 -1.14 1.49 -4.92
C ARG A 36 -0.23 0.39 -5.49
N ARG A 37 0.97 0.23 -4.93
CA ARG A 37 1.92 -0.82 -5.37
C ARG A 37 1.77 -2.13 -4.60
N TRP A 38 1.07 -2.13 -3.48
CA TRP A 38 0.87 -3.32 -2.63
C TRP A 38 -0.61 -3.57 -2.33
N MET A 39 -0.92 -4.82 -1.99
CA MET A 39 -2.23 -5.24 -1.48
C MET A 39 -2.05 -6.36 -0.46
N ILE A 40 -3.02 -6.51 0.43
CA ILE A 40 -3.08 -7.63 1.36
C ILE A 40 -4.00 -8.69 0.76
N VAL A 41 -3.57 -9.95 0.78
CA VAL A 41 -4.35 -11.12 0.34
C VAL A 41 -4.57 -12.08 1.51
N ASN A 42 -5.63 -12.88 1.42
CA ASN A 42 -5.86 -13.99 2.35
C ASN A 42 -5.11 -15.26 1.92
N ALA A 43 -5.29 -16.36 2.66
CA ALA A 43 -4.68 -17.65 2.37
C ALA A 43 -5.12 -18.26 1.02
N GLU A 44 -6.27 -17.84 0.50
CA GLU A 44 -6.81 -18.23 -0.79
C GLU A 44 -6.35 -17.33 -1.96
N ASN A 45 -5.36 -16.45 -1.75
CA ASN A 45 -4.84 -15.50 -2.75
C ASN A 45 -5.90 -14.53 -3.31
N VAL A 46 -6.89 -14.18 -2.48
CA VAL A 46 -7.91 -13.17 -2.78
C VAL A 46 -7.58 -11.89 -2.03
N PHE A 47 -7.60 -10.75 -2.73
CA PHE A 47 -7.36 -9.46 -2.09
C PHE A 47 -8.43 -9.14 -1.04
N ILE A 48 -8.00 -8.59 0.09
CA ILE A 48 -8.90 -8.11 1.13
C ILE A 48 -9.05 -6.59 1.07
N THR A 49 -10.20 -6.08 1.50
CA THR A 49 -10.46 -4.65 1.57
C THR A 49 -11.04 -4.22 2.91
N GLN A 50 -10.98 -2.93 3.21
CA GLN A 50 -11.66 -2.35 4.37
C GLN A 50 -13.18 -2.59 4.38
N ARG A 51 -13.82 -2.79 3.21
CA ARG A 51 -15.25 -3.14 3.14
C ARG A 51 -15.50 -4.56 3.67
N ASN A 52 -14.55 -5.47 3.48
CA ASN A 52 -14.62 -6.84 4.00
C ASN A 52 -14.11 -6.91 5.45
N PHE A 53 -13.07 -6.15 5.79
CA PHE A 53 -12.41 -6.12 7.09
C PHE A 53 -12.26 -4.68 7.62
N PRO A 54 -13.30 -4.09 8.24
CA PRO A 54 -13.27 -2.70 8.69
C PRO A 54 -12.14 -2.37 9.66
N ASN A 55 -11.68 -3.35 10.44
CA ASN A 55 -10.58 -3.20 11.40
C ASN A 55 -9.23 -2.84 10.73
N MET A 56 -9.08 -3.03 9.41
CA MET A 56 -7.90 -2.56 8.66
C MET A 56 -7.66 -1.05 8.80
N VAL A 57 -8.68 -0.26 9.18
CA VAL A 57 -8.54 1.17 9.47
C VAL A 57 -7.54 1.49 10.59
N PHE A 58 -7.32 0.52 11.50
CA PHE A 58 -6.39 0.66 12.61
C PHE A 58 -4.95 0.35 12.22
N ILE A 59 -4.70 -0.14 11.01
CA ILE A 59 -3.35 -0.31 10.48
C ILE A 59 -2.88 1.07 9.98
N ASN A 60 -1.74 1.53 10.49
CA ASN A 60 -1.02 2.68 9.97
C ASN A 60 0.11 2.19 9.05
N ILE A 61 0.50 3.02 8.10
CA ILE A 61 1.59 2.73 7.18
C ILE A 61 2.47 3.95 6.99
N GLU A 62 3.78 3.73 7.00
CA GLU A 62 4.80 4.74 6.75
C GLU A 62 5.86 4.17 5.81
N ILE A 63 6.57 5.07 5.12
CA ILE A 63 7.73 4.72 4.30
C ILE A 63 8.95 5.27 5.01
N ASP A 64 9.77 4.38 5.56
CA ASP A 64 11.00 4.72 6.29
C ASP A 64 12.22 4.19 5.54
N GLY A 65 12.90 5.08 4.83
CA GLY A 65 13.98 4.74 3.91
C GLY A 65 13.49 3.77 2.83
N ASP A 66 13.96 2.53 2.92
CA ASP A 66 13.63 1.45 2.00
C ASP A 66 12.69 0.40 2.63
N ASN A 67 11.90 0.78 3.64
CA ASN A 67 10.95 -0.11 4.29
C ASN A 67 9.53 0.47 4.28
N LEU A 68 8.55 -0.40 4.07
CA LEU A 68 7.18 -0.18 4.51
C LEU A 68 7.08 -0.57 5.97
N VAL A 69 6.71 0.39 6.82
CA VAL A 69 6.53 0.18 8.25
C VAL A 69 5.05 0.17 8.57
N PHE A 70 4.59 -0.91 9.17
CA PHE A 70 3.20 -1.10 9.59
C PHE A 70 3.11 -1.05 11.11
N THR A 71 2.19 -0.23 11.61
CA THR A 71 1.91 -0.13 13.05
C THR A 71 0.41 -0.19 13.30
N HIS A 72 0.00 -0.42 14.55
CA HIS A 72 -1.42 -0.50 14.92
C HIS A 72 -1.83 0.71 15.78
N LYS A 73 -2.72 1.56 15.26
CA LYS A 73 -3.14 2.84 15.87
C LYS A 73 -3.70 2.75 17.29
N LYS A 74 -4.22 1.58 17.68
CA LYS A 74 -4.89 1.36 18.97
C LYS A 74 -4.20 0.38 19.92
N LYS A 75 -3.22 -0.38 19.43
CA LYS A 75 -2.63 -1.49 20.18
C LYS A 75 -1.13 -1.35 20.12
N ASN A 76 -0.45 -1.58 21.23
CA ASN A 76 1.01 -1.64 21.26
C ASN A 76 1.46 -3.00 20.74
N LEU A 77 1.51 -3.15 19.42
CA LEU A 77 2.05 -4.32 18.72
C LEU A 77 3.45 -3.98 18.23
N GLU A 78 4.29 -5.00 18.07
CA GLU A 78 5.57 -4.84 17.39
C GLU A 78 5.36 -4.33 15.96
N GLU A 79 6.25 -3.44 15.53
CA GLU A 79 6.22 -2.89 14.18
C GLU A 79 6.58 -3.98 13.16
N LEU A 80 5.81 -4.08 12.08
CA LEU A 80 6.16 -4.93 10.96
C LEU A 80 6.89 -4.09 9.91
N LYS A 81 8.11 -4.47 9.56
CA LYS A 81 8.93 -3.79 8.54
C LYS A 81 9.13 -4.70 7.35
N ILE A 82 8.71 -4.22 6.18
CA ILE A 82 8.83 -4.94 4.91
C ILE A 82 9.77 -4.15 3.99
N PRO A 83 10.91 -4.71 3.56
CA PRO A 83 11.81 -4.02 2.64
C PRO A 83 11.14 -3.79 1.27
N ILE A 84 11.29 -2.59 0.72
CA ILE A 84 10.75 -2.19 -0.59
C ILE A 84 11.62 -2.75 -1.72
N SER A 85 12.95 -2.71 -1.58
CA SER A 85 13.88 -3.21 -2.59
C SER A 85 14.20 -4.70 -2.49
N SER A 86 13.60 -5.45 -1.55
CA SER A 86 13.86 -6.89 -1.47
C SER A 86 13.38 -7.60 -2.72
N SER A 87 14.23 -8.46 -3.28
CA SER A 87 13.82 -9.40 -4.30
C SER A 87 12.63 -10.22 -3.80
N PRO A 88 11.54 -10.32 -4.58
CA PRO A 88 10.41 -11.16 -4.21
C PRO A 88 10.88 -12.58 -3.91
N LYS A 89 10.38 -13.15 -2.81
CA LYS A 89 10.71 -14.53 -2.43
C LYS A 89 10.02 -15.51 -3.36
N ASP A 90 8.78 -15.19 -3.72
CA ASP A 90 7.90 -15.97 -4.57
C ASP A 90 6.98 -15.04 -5.37
N GLU A 91 6.42 -15.55 -6.45
CA GLU A 91 5.38 -14.89 -7.24
C GLU A 91 4.13 -15.77 -7.26
N ILE A 92 2.97 -15.18 -6.94
CA ILE A 92 1.69 -15.87 -6.88
C ILE A 92 0.68 -15.25 -7.84
N LYS A 93 -0.25 -16.06 -8.33
CA LYS A 93 -1.44 -15.55 -9.04
C LYS A 93 -2.46 -15.07 -8.02
N VAL A 94 -2.87 -13.82 -8.14
CA VAL A 94 -3.87 -13.18 -7.28
C VAL A 94 -5.06 -12.80 -8.14
N HIS A 95 -6.25 -13.15 -7.65
CA HIS A 95 -7.50 -12.71 -8.27
C HIS A 95 -7.82 -11.30 -7.78
N VAL A 96 -7.92 -10.34 -8.71
CA VAL A 96 -8.23 -8.94 -8.45
C VAL A 96 -9.47 -8.57 -9.25
N TRP A 97 -10.62 -8.61 -8.59
CA TRP A 97 -11.94 -8.48 -9.23
C TRP A 97 -12.11 -9.56 -10.32
N ASP A 98 -12.40 -9.15 -11.55
CA ASP A 98 -12.59 -10.05 -12.70
C ASP A 98 -11.28 -10.35 -13.45
N ASP A 99 -10.12 -10.00 -12.87
CA ASP A 99 -8.80 -10.18 -13.47
C ASP A 99 -7.86 -11.03 -12.59
N ILE A 100 -6.80 -11.56 -13.19
CA ILE A 100 -5.75 -12.32 -12.52
C ILE A 100 -4.41 -11.67 -12.84
N CYS A 101 -3.70 -11.25 -11.80
CA CYS A 101 -2.35 -10.72 -11.94
C CYS A 101 -1.33 -11.57 -11.19
N LEU A 102 -0.09 -11.53 -11.67
CA LEU A 102 1.06 -12.02 -10.92
C LEU A 102 1.45 -10.98 -9.87
N ALA A 103 1.70 -11.44 -8.64
CA ALA A 103 2.06 -10.60 -7.52
C ALA A 103 3.23 -11.20 -6.74
N ASN A 104 4.17 -10.33 -6.40
CA ASN A 104 5.32 -10.63 -5.56
C ASN A 104 4.91 -10.80 -4.10
N VAL A 105 5.42 -11.84 -3.44
CA VAL A 105 5.24 -12.08 -2.01
C VAL A 105 6.43 -11.52 -1.24
N TYR A 106 6.12 -10.70 -0.23
CA TYR A 106 7.08 -10.02 0.65
C TYR A 106 7.05 -10.63 2.06
#